data_AF-A0A969P9C0-F1
#
_entry.id   AF-A0A969P9C0-F1
#
_cell.length_a   1.000
_cell.length_b   1.000
_cell.length_c   1.000
_cell.angle_alpha   90.00
_cell.angle_beta   90.00
_cell.angle_gamma   90.00
#
_symmetry.space_group_name_H-M   'P 1'
#
loop_
_entity.id
_entity.type
_entity.pdbx_description
1 polymer ?
#
loop_
_entity_poly.entity_id
_entity_poly.type
_entity_poly.pdbx_seq_one_letter_code
_entity_poly.pdbx_strand_id
1 'polypeptide(L)'
;MSQDCYIWESQKKEVFQKITSPDQPSVDVEVLNQEIEHLRQENADLEILLENTTEHSTRIEIELHEKNEEMNEYLQQVFCVTAAAAAVEDGTFQSQMLNTVISRDDELGQLARVFQRMVEQVKRREEQLRQQVEELKIEIDQTRRVQQVSQITQTDYFQDLKRKVKQIRGASELD
;
A
#
# COMPACT_ATOMS: atom_id res chain seq x y z
N MET A 1 27.73 31.44 23.50
CA MET A 1 28.29 30.76 24.68
C MET A 1 27.24 30.81 25.77
N SER A 2 26.85 29.65 26.33
CA SER A 2 25.78 29.56 27.34
C SER A 2 26.18 30.27 28.64
N GLN A 3 25.19 30.67 29.44
CA GLN A 3 25.39 31.31 30.76
C GLN A 3 26.30 30.46 31.66
N ASP A 4 26.18 29.13 31.57
CA ASP A 4 26.97 28.17 32.34
C ASP A 4 28.46 28.18 31.99
N CYS A 5 28.79 28.52 30.73
CA CYS A 5 30.18 28.59 30.25
C CYS A 5 30.92 29.81 30.83
N TYR A 6 30.22 30.94 31.01
CA TYR A 6 30.78 32.14 31.65
C TYR A 6 31.01 31.97 33.15
N ILE A 7 30.13 31.20 33.82
CA ILE A 7 30.24 30.90 35.24
C ILE A 7 31.44 29.98 35.49
N TRP A 8 31.61 28.94 34.67
CA TRP A 8 32.74 28.03 34.75
C TRP A 8 34.09 28.73 34.52
N GLU A 9 34.20 29.61 33.52
CA GLU A 9 35.44 30.38 33.29
C GLU A 9 35.78 31.36 34.43
N SER A 10 34.75 31.91 35.10
CA SER A 10 34.93 32.83 36.23
C SER A 10 35.39 32.09 37.49
N GLN A 11 34.76 30.96 37.81
CA GLN A 11 35.15 30.10 38.92
C GLN A 11 36.57 29.55 38.74
N LYS A 12 36.90 29.12 37.50
CA LYS A 12 38.24 28.65 37.16
C LYS A 12 39.32 29.72 37.35
N LYS A 13 39.02 30.98 37.00
CA LYS A 13 39.94 32.12 37.22
C LYS A 13 40.15 32.42 38.71
N GLU A 14 39.10 32.39 39.53
CA GLU A 14 39.23 32.62 40.98
C GLU A 14 40.08 31.54 41.66
N VAL A 15 39.90 30.28 41.28
CA VAL A 15 40.69 29.17 41.79
C VAL A 15 42.16 29.31 41.37
N PHE A 16 42.43 29.63 40.09
CA PHE A 16 43.80 29.85 39.60
C PHE A 16 44.50 31.02 40.31
N GLN A 17 43.76 32.08 40.65
CA GLN A 17 44.29 33.25 41.33
C GLN A 17 44.64 32.97 42.80
N LYS A 18 43.91 32.07 43.47
CA LYS A 18 44.25 31.60 44.83
C LYS A 18 45.50 30.72 44.86
N ILE A 19 45.66 29.83 43.88
CA ILE A 19 46.77 28.85 43.79
C ILE A 19 48.15 29.50 43.51
N THR A 20 48.18 30.75 43.01
CA THR A 20 49.43 31.41 42.57
C THR A 20 50.11 32.24 43.67
N SER A 21 49.59 32.24 44.91
CA SER A 21 50.13 33.05 46.01
C SER A 21 51.23 32.30 46.80
N PRO A 22 52.52 32.69 46.74
CA PRO A 22 53.64 31.83 47.17
C PRO A 22 53.80 31.59 48.69
N ASP A 23 53.00 32.25 49.54
CA ASP A 23 53.25 32.34 50.98
C ASP A 23 52.52 31.28 51.84
N GLN A 24 51.65 30.42 51.27
CA GLN A 24 50.87 29.44 52.04
C GLN A 24 50.70 28.07 51.35
N PRO A 25 51.78 27.26 51.21
CA PRO A 25 51.74 25.99 50.50
C PRO A 25 50.78 24.94 51.11
N SER A 26 50.46 25.04 52.41
CA SER A 26 49.48 24.15 53.05
C SER A 26 48.04 24.47 52.65
N VAL A 27 47.73 25.73 52.33
CA VAL A 27 46.38 26.15 51.94
C VAL A 27 46.13 25.79 50.46
N ASP A 28 47.16 25.92 49.61
CA ASP A 28 47.07 25.53 48.20
C ASP A 28 46.89 24.03 48.01
N VAL A 29 47.58 23.20 48.81
CA VAL A 29 47.41 21.74 48.78
C VAL A 29 46.02 21.34 49.23
N GLU A 30 45.45 22.01 50.25
CA GLU A 30 44.08 21.76 50.71
C GLU A 30 43.04 22.10 49.63
N VAL A 31 43.19 23.25 48.97
CA VAL A 31 42.30 23.70 47.87
C VAL A 31 42.39 22.75 46.67
N LEU A 32 43.60 22.33 46.29
CA LEU A 32 43.81 21.36 45.21
C LEU A 32 43.19 20.00 45.55
N ASN A 33 43.30 19.54 46.81
CA ASN A 33 42.68 18.29 47.24
C ASN A 33 41.16 18.38 47.21
N GLN A 34 40.56 19.51 47.60
CA GLN A 34 39.12 19.74 47.50
C GLN A 34 38.64 19.73 46.05
N GLU A 35 39.39 20.35 45.13
CA GLU A 35 39.07 20.38 43.70
C GLU A 35 39.20 18.99 43.06
N ILE A 36 40.24 18.23 43.40
CA ILE A 36 40.42 16.84 42.95
C ILE A 36 39.23 15.99 43.39
N GLU A 37 38.74 16.18 44.62
CA GLU A 37 37.61 15.43 45.13
C GLU A 37 36.29 15.83 44.43
N HIS A 38 36.08 17.12 44.19
CA HIS A 38 34.94 17.60 43.38
C HIS A 38 34.95 17.01 41.98
N LEU A 39 36.08 17.07 41.27
CA LEU A 39 36.22 16.50 39.92
C LEU A 39 36.04 14.99 39.90
N ARG A 40 36.46 14.27 40.95
CA ARG A 40 36.19 12.84 41.08
C ARG A 40 34.71 12.55 41.21
N GLN A 41 34.01 13.34 42.01
CA GLN A 41 32.56 13.23 42.16
C GLN A 41 31.85 13.53 40.84
N GLU A 42 32.21 14.60 40.14
CA GLU A 42 31.65 14.95 38.83
C GLU A 42 31.90 13.86 37.79
N ASN A 43 33.10 13.26 37.77
CA ASN A 43 33.40 12.14 36.87
C ASN A 43 32.54 10.89 37.19
N ALA A 44 32.32 10.60 38.47
CA ALA A 44 31.45 9.48 38.88
C ALA A 44 29.99 9.72 38.47
N ASP A 45 29.49 10.95 38.65
CA ASP A 45 28.14 11.33 38.22
C ASP A 45 27.98 11.25 36.69
N LEU A 46 29.01 11.66 35.94
CA LEU A 46 29.04 11.56 34.48
C LEU A 46 29.06 10.10 34.00
N GLU A 47 29.76 9.21 34.69
CA GLU A 47 29.81 7.78 34.37
C GLU A 47 28.42 7.14 34.50
N ILE A 48 27.71 7.44 35.58
CA ILE A 48 26.32 6.98 35.79
C ILE A 48 25.38 7.54 34.72
N LEU A 49 25.53 8.81 34.36
CA LEU A 49 24.68 9.45 33.34
C LEU A 49 24.94 8.85 31.95
N LEU A 50 26.21 8.57 31.62
CA LEU A 50 26.59 7.90 30.39
C LEU A 50 25.99 6.49 30.33
N GLU A 51 26.12 5.71 31.42
CA GLU A 51 25.53 4.37 31.53
C GLU A 51 24.02 4.41 31.24
N ASN A 52 23.27 5.24 31.96
CA ASN A 52 21.83 5.41 31.76
C ASN A 52 21.46 5.84 30.34
N THR A 53 22.26 6.72 29.72
CA THR A 53 22.03 7.20 28.36
C THR A 53 22.26 6.09 27.32
N THR A 54 23.31 5.29 27.49
CA THR A 54 23.60 4.16 26.59
C THR A 54 22.57 3.05 26.71
N GLU A 55 22.10 2.75 27.93
CA GLU A 55 21.01 1.80 28.15
C GLU A 55 19.74 2.30 27.46
N HIS A 56 19.39 3.58 27.64
CA HIS A 56 18.20 4.14 27.01
C HIS A 56 18.29 4.18 25.49
N SER A 57 19.44 4.56 24.91
CA SER A 57 19.68 4.55 23.46
C SER A 57 19.45 3.15 22.90
N THR A 58 20.04 2.13 23.53
CA THR A 58 19.87 0.72 23.13
C THR A 58 18.40 0.31 23.20
N ARG A 59 17.69 0.71 24.26
CA ARG A 59 16.25 0.43 24.38
C ARG A 59 15.43 1.07 23.26
N ILE A 60 15.69 2.33 22.93
CA ILE A 60 15.02 3.03 21.83
C ILE A 60 15.34 2.36 20.49
N GLU A 61 16.60 1.99 20.26
CA GLU A 61 17.02 1.32 19.03
C GLU A 61 16.28 0.00 18.83
N ILE A 62 16.11 -0.80 19.89
CA ILE A 62 15.34 -2.04 19.86
C ILE A 62 13.87 -1.75 19.55
N GLU A 63 13.24 -0.84 20.29
CA GLU A 63 11.82 -0.48 20.09
C GLU A 63 11.56 0.03 18.66
N LEU A 64 12.47 0.85 18.13
CA LEU A 64 12.40 1.35 16.77
C LEU A 64 12.54 0.23 15.74
N HIS A 65 13.43 -0.73 15.97
CA HIS A 65 13.60 -1.89 15.11
C HIS A 65 12.34 -2.76 15.08
N GLU A 66 11.76 -3.06 16.25
CA GLU A 66 10.52 -3.83 16.37
C GLU A 66 9.36 -3.13 15.63
N LYS A 67 9.20 -1.82 15.85
CA LYS A 67 8.15 -1.03 15.18
C LYS A 67 8.34 -0.97 13.67
N ASN A 68 9.58 -0.87 13.19
CA ASN A 68 9.86 -0.90 11.75
C ASN A 68 9.55 -2.26 11.13
N GLU A 69 9.79 -3.36 11.86
CA GLU A 69 9.43 -4.71 11.41
C GLU A 69 7.91 -4.86 11.30
N GLU A 70 7.17 -4.49 12.35
CA GLU A 70 5.69 -4.46 12.33
C GLU A 70 5.13 -3.64 11.16
N MET A 71 5.70 -2.45 10.93
CA MET A 71 5.28 -1.56 9.84
C MET A 71 5.55 -2.19 8.46
N ASN A 72 6.70 -2.86 8.29
CA ASN A 72 7.04 -3.53 7.04
C ASN A 72 6.08 -4.68 6.74
N GLU A 73 5.69 -5.47 7.74
CA GLU A 73 4.67 -6.51 7.57
C GLU A 73 3.33 -5.92 7.12
N TYR A 74 2.92 -4.80 7.71
CA TYR A 74 1.71 -4.09 7.30
C TYR A 74 1.78 -3.61 5.85
N LEU A 75 2.91 -3.01 5.44
CA LEU A 75 3.12 -2.54 4.07
C LEU A 75 3.09 -3.68 3.05
N GLN A 76 3.67 -4.84 3.37
CA GLN A 76 3.61 -6.02 2.51
C GLN A 76 2.16 -6.47 2.29
N GLN A 77 1.32 -6.41 3.32
CA GLN A 77 -0.10 -6.79 3.20
C GLN A 77 -0.89 -5.80 2.34
N VAL A 78 -0.63 -4.50 2.50
CA VAL A 78 -1.22 -3.47 1.63
C VAL A 78 -0.82 -3.72 0.17
N PHE A 79 0.43 -4.09 -0.08
CA PHE A 79 0.90 -4.43 -1.42
C PHE A 79 0.14 -5.61 -2.02
N CYS A 80 -0.14 -6.67 -1.23
CA CYS A 80 -0.96 -7.80 -1.68
C CYS A 80 -2.36 -7.36 -2.12
N VAL A 81 -3.02 -6.49 -1.36
CA VAL A 81 -4.35 -5.97 -1.71
C VAL A 81 -4.30 -5.08 -2.95
N THR A 82 -3.24 -4.28 -3.10
CA THR A 82 -3.08 -3.39 -4.26
C THR A 82 -2.75 -4.18 -5.52
N ALA A 83 -1.92 -5.21 -5.42
CA ALA A 83 -1.64 -6.14 -6.51
C ALA A 83 -2.89 -6.93 -6.92
N ALA A 84 -3.72 -7.33 -5.95
CA ALA A 84 -5.01 -7.94 -6.24
C ALA A 84 -5.93 -6.97 -6.99
N ALA A 85 -5.95 -5.68 -6.64
CA ALA A 85 -6.72 -4.68 -7.38
C ALA A 85 -6.24 -4.50 -8.82
N ALA A 86 -4.93 -4.41 -9.04
CA ALA A 86 -4.36 -4.36 -10.39
C ALA A 86 -4.71 -5.61 -11.21
N ALA A 87 -4.66 -6.80 -10.60
CA ALA A 87 -5.04 -8.04 -11.27
C ALA A 87 -6.54 -8.09 -11.64
N VAL A 88 -7.41 -7.36 -10.94
CA VAL A 88 -8.83 -7.22 -11.31
C VAL A 88 -8.96 -6.36 -12.55
N GLU A 89 -8.24 -5.25 -12.63
CA GLU A 89 -8.22 -4.37 -13.80
C GLU A 89 -7.74 -5.10 -15.06
N ASP A 90 -6.71 -5.95 -14.91
CA ASP A 90 -6.16 -6.76 -16.00
C ASP A 90 -7.00 -8.03 -16.30
N GLY A 91 -8.06 -8.30 -15.53
CA GLY A 91 -8.90 -9.50 -15.66
C GLY A 91 -8.23 -10.82 -15.25
N THR A 92 -7.03 -10.77 -14.69
CA THR A 92 -6.24 -11.94 -14.27
C THR A 92 -6.44 -12.33 -12.80
N PHE A 93 -7.29 -11.61 -12.07
CA PHE A 93 -7.51 -11.82 -10.64
C PHE A 93 -7.85 -13.27 -10.28
N GLN A 94 -7.08 -13.80 -9.33
CA GLN A 94 -7.29 -15.10 -8.70
C GLN A 94 -7.59 -14.92 -7.21
N SER A 95 -8.59 -15.65 -6.71
CA SER A 95 -8.99 -15.61 -5.30
C SER A 95 -7.84 -15.92 -4.34
N GLN A 96 -6.86 -16.72 -4.77
CA GLN A 96 -5.73 -17.13 -3.94
C GLN A 96 -4.79 -15.97 -3.58
N MET A 97 -4.78 -14.90 -4.38
CA MET A 97 -3.92 -13.72 -4.16
C MET A 97 -4.23 -13.00 -2.84
N LEU A 98 -5.45 -13.13 -2.33
CA LEU A 98 -5.89 -12.49 -1.08
C LEU A 98 -6.00 -13.46 0.10
N ASN A 99 -5.73 -14.76 -0.08
CA ASN A 99 -5.91 -15.76 0.97
C ASN A 99 -5.13 -15.42 2.25
N THR A 100 -3.93 -14.87 2.11
CA THR A 100 -3.06 -14.48 3.23
C THR A 100 -3.64 -13.31 4.03
N VAL A 101 -4.32 -12.37 3.37
CA VAL A 101 -4.93 -11.21 4.02
C VAL A 101 -6.32 -11.54 4.56
N ILE A 102 -7.08 -12.42 3.90
CA ILE A 102 -8.44 -12.83 4.29
C ILE A 102 -8.48 -13.52 5.66
N SER A 103 -7.43 -14.25 6.03
CA SER A 103 -7.33 -14.95 7.32
C SER A 103 -7.14 -14.02 8.52
N ARG A 104 -6.93 -12.71 8.31
CA ARG A 104 -6.74 -11.75 9.39
C ARG A 104 -8.08 -11.31 9.98
N ASP A 105 -8.06 -11.03 11.28
CA ASP A 105 -9.22 -10.55 12.03
C ASP A 105 -9.31 -9.02 12.11
N ASP A 106 -8.41 -8.31 11.44
CA ASP A 106 -8.33 -6.85 11.43
C ASP A 106 -9.07 -6.20 10.23
N GLU A 107 -8.98 -4.88 10.14
CA GLU A 107 -9.62 -4.07 9.09
C GLU A 107 -9.12 -4.45 7.69
N LEU A 108 -7.84 -4.82 7.55
CA LEU A 108 -7.28 -5.30 6.29
C LEU A 108 -7.92 -6.64 5.88
N GLY A 109 -8.08 -7.57 6.82
CA GLY A 109 -8.79 -8.82 6.57
C GLY A 109 -10.27 -8.61 6.21
N GLN A 110 -10.95 -7.69 6.90
CA GLN A 110 -12.33 -7.33 6.55
C GLN A 110 -12.42 -6.72 5.14
N LEU A 111 -11.50 -5.81 4.80
CA LEU A 111 -11.43 -5.20 3.47
C LEU A 111 -11.18 -6.25 2.39
N ALA A 112 -10.24 -7.17 2.59
CA ALA A 112 -9.95 -8.26 1.66
C ALA A 112 -11.17 -9.16 1.41
N ARG A 113 -11.92 -9.52 2.46
CA ARG A 113 -13.18 -10.30 2.35
C ARG A 113 -14.26 -9.56 1.58
N VAL A 114 -14.43 -8.26 1.82
CA VAL A 114 -15.40 -7.43 1.08
C VAL A 114 -14.98 -7.30 -0.39
N PHE A 115 -13.70 -7.03 -0.63
CA PHE A 115 -13.13 -6.87 -1.97
C PHE A 115 -13.30 -8.15 -2.80
N GLN A 116 -12.97 -9.31 -2.25
CA GLN A 116 -13.18 -10.61 -2.92
C GLN A 116 -14.64 -10.81 -3.35
N ARG A 117 -15.61 -10.53 -2.46
CA ARG A 117 -17.04 -10.61 -2.79
C ARG A 117 -17.43 -9.63 -3.90
N MET A 118 -16.89 -8.41 -3.87
CA MET A 118 -17.14 -7.41 -4.91
C MET A 118 -16.63 -7.89 -6.27
N VAL A 119 -15.41 -8.42 -6.33
CA VAL A 119 -14.83 -8.92 -7.58
C VAL A 119 -15.66 -10.06 -8.17
N GLU A 120 -16.10 -11.01 -7.34
CA GLU A 120 -16.99 -12.08 -7.81
C GLU A 120 -18.32 -11.54 -8.36
N GLN A 121 -18.90 -10.54 -7.71
CA GLN A 121 -20.12 -9.91 -8.18
C GLN A 121 -19.91 -9.18 -9.51
N VAL A 122 -18.80 -8.46 -9.66
CA VAL A 122 -18.45 -7.77 -10.91
C VAL A 122 -18.28 -8.79 -12.03
N LYS A 123 -17.48 -9.85 -11.82
CA LYS A 123 -17.28 -10.92 -12.81
C LYS A 123 -18.60 -11.56 -13.26
N ARG A 124 -19.51 -11.85 -12.32
CA ARG A 124 -20.85 -12.40 -12.66
C ARG A 124 -21.67 -11.42 -13.49
N ARG A 125 -21.67 -10.13 -13.14
CA ARG A 125 -22.40 -9.09 -13.88
C ARG A 125 -21.84 -8.90 -15.29
N GLU A 126 -20.52 -8.88 -15.43
CA GLU A 126 -19.86 -8.80 -16.74
C GLU A 126 -20.21 -9.97 -17.64
N GLU A 127 -20.19 -11.20 -17.10
CA GLU A 127 -20.58 -12.39 -17.86
C GLU A 127 -22.06 -12.34 -18.29
N GLN A 128 -22.96 -11.92 -17.40
CA GLN A 128 -24.38 -11.74 -17.74
C GLN A 128 -24.59 -10.67 -18.83
N LEU A 129 -23.89 -9.55 -18.74
CA LEU A 129 -23.96 -8.49 -19.75
C LEU A 129 -23.40 -8.97 -21.08
N ARG A 130 -22.31 -9.73 -21.07
CA ARG A 130 -21.72 -10.32 -22.27
C ARG A 130 -22.70 -11.25 -23.00
N GLN A 131 -23.42 -12.08 -22.25
CA GLN A 131 -24.45 -12.97 -22.80
C GLN A 131 -25.61 -12.18 -23.42
N GLN A 132 -26.11 -11.15 -22.73
CA GLN A 132 -27.19 -10.30 -23.26
C GLN A 132 -26.77 -9.57 -24.54
N VAL A 133 -25.54 -9.05 -24.59
CA VAL A 133 -25.01 -8.38 -25.80
C VAL A 133 -24.91 -9.36 -26.97
N GLU A 134 -24.50 -10.60 -26.73
CA GLU A 134 -24.42 -11.62 -27.78
C GLU A 134 -25.81 -12.02 -28.29
N GLU A 135 -26.78 -12.19 -27.39
CA GLU A 135 -28.18 -12.47 -27.75
C GLU A 135 -28.79 -11.34 -28.59
N LEU A 136 -28.60 -10.09 -28.16
CA LEU A 136 -29.06 -8.91 -28.90
C LEU A 136 -28.42 -8.80 -30.29
N LYS A 137 -27.14 -9.14 -30.43
CA LYS A 137 -26.48 -9.17 -31.76
C LYS A 137 -27.13 -10.19 -32.68
N ILE A 138 -27.41 -11.39 -32.18
CA ILE A 138 -28.07 -12.45 -32.95
C ILE A 138 -29.47 -11.99 -33.40
N GLU A 139 -30.25 -11.39 -32.51
CA GLU A 139 -31.58 -10.87 -32.81
C GLU A 139 -31.54 -9.79 -33.90
N ILE A 140 -30.60 -8.85 -33.79
CA ILE A 140 -30.41 -7.78 -34.79
C ILE A 140 -30.06 -8.39 -36.15
N ASP A 141 -29.15 -9.36 -36.20
CA ASP A 141 -28.74 -10.00 -37.44
C ASP A 141 -29.88 -10.80 -38.08
N GLN A 142 -30.67 -11.53 -37.30
CA GLN A 142 -31.87 -12.21 -37.79
C GLN A 142 -32.88 -11.22 -38.36
N THR A 143 -33.13 -10.12 -37.67
CA THR A 143 -34.06 -9.06 -38.11
C THR A 143 -33.60 -8.46 -39.44
N ARG A 144 -32.31 -8.16 -39.57
CA ARG A 144 -31.72 -7.66 -40.83
C ARG A 144 -31.85 -8.67 -41.96
N ARG A 145 -31.60 -9.95 -41.71
CA ARG A 145 -31.77 -11.02 -42.71
C ARG A 145 -33.22 -11.13 -43.19
N VAL A 146 -34.19 -11.08 -42.27
CA VAL A 146 -35.61 -11.10 -42.62
C VAL A 146 -35.98 -9.89 -43.49
N GLN A 147 -35.51 -8.69 -43.13
CA GLN A 147 -35.73 -7.49 -43.94
C GLN A 147 -35.11 -7.59 -45.34
N GLN A 148 -33.88 -8.09 -45.46
CA GLN A 148 -33.21 -8.30 -46.74
C GLN A 148 -33.93 -9.32 -47.62
N VAL A 149 -34.35 -10.46 -47.05
CA VAL A 149 -35.13 -11.47 -47.77
C VAL A 149 -36.45 -10.88 -48.24
N SER A 150 -37.16 -10.13 -47.39
CA SER A 150 -38.39 -9.44 -47.76
C SER A 150 -38.16 -8.52 -48.96
N GLN A 151 -37.13 -7.66 -48.92
CA GLN A 151 -36.78 -6.76 -50.02
C GLN A 151 -36.49 -7.52 -51.32
N ILE A 152 -35.72 -8.62 -51.26
CA ILE A 152 -35.43 -9.46 -52.44
C ILE A 152 -36.71 -10.09 -53.00
N THR A 153 -37.57 -10.65 -52.15
CA THR A 153 -38.83 -11.29 -52.58
C THR A 153 -39.84 -10.29 -53.15
N GLN A 154 -39.73 -9.02 -52.77
CA GLN A 154 -40.55 -7.92 -53.28
C GLN A 154 -40.02 -7.33 -54.58
N THR A 155 -38.84 -7.73 -55.06
CA THR A 155 -38.35 -7.32 -56.37
C THR A 155 -39.18 -7.93 -57.50
N ASP A 156 -39.40 -7.15 -58.56
CA ASP A 156 -40.13 -7.58 -59.76
C ASP A 156 -39.53 -8.85 -60.39
N TYR A 157 -38.20 -8.97 -60.37
CA TYR A 157 -37.47 -10.13 -60.86
C TYR A 157 -37.89 -11.45 -60.16
N PHE A 158 -38.03 -11.44 -58.83
CA PHE A 158 -38.41 -12.63 -58.08
C PHE A 158 -39.89 -13.00 -58.32
N GLN A 159 -40.77 -12.00 -58.45
CA GLN A 159 -42.18 -12.20 -58.81
C GLN A 159 -42.33 -12.79 -60.21
N ASP A 160 -41.54 -12.33 -61.16
CA ASP A 160 -41.51 -12.86 -62.53
C ASP A 160 -40.99 -14.31 -62.56
N LEU A 161 -39.95 -14.62 -61.79
CA LEU A 161 -39.43 -15.99 -61.65
C LEU A 161 -40.50 -16.93 -61.09
N LYS A 162 -41.24 -16.50 -60.07
CA LYS A 162 -42.37 -17.25 -59.50
C LYS A 162 -43.48 -17.49 -60.53
N ARG A 163 -43.80 -16.48 -61.34
CA ARG A 163 -44.80 -16.57 -62.43
C ARG A 163 -44.38 -17.59 -63.48
N LYS A 164 -43.10 -17.58 -63.86
CA LYS A 164 -42.51 -18.49 -64.87
C LYS A 164 -42.50 -19.94 -64.39
N VAL A 165 -42.12 -20.21 -63.14
CA VAL A 165 -42.18 -21.56 -62.54
C VAL A 165 -43.63 -22.07 -62.47
N LYS A 166 -44.59 -21.20 -62.14
CA LYS A 166 -46.01 -21.58 -62.07
C LYS A 166 -46.59 -21.94 -63.45
N GLN A 167 -46.19 -21.22 -64.50
CA GLN A 167 -46.54 -21.56 -65.88
C GLN A 167 -45.96 -22.91 -66.30
N ILE A 168 -44.70 -23.20 -65.94
CA ILE A 168 -44.08 -24.49 -66.25
C ILE A 168 -44.80 -25.64 -65.53
N ARG A 169 -45.12 -25.46 -64.23
CA ARG A 169 -45.87 -26.48 -63.46
C ARG A 169 -47.30 -26.70 -63.97
N GLY A 170 -48.02 -25.63 -64.32
CA GLY A 170 -49.36 -25.73 -64.89
C GLY A 170 -49.37 -26.33 -66.30
N ALA A 171 -48.28 -26.17 -67.06
CA ALA A 171 -48.11 -26.81 -68.36
C ALA A 171 -47.78 -28.31 -68.26
N SER A 172 -47.15 -28.75 -67.17
CA SER A 172 -46.87 -30.17 -66.91
C SER A 172 -48.00 -30.94 -66.21
N GLU A 173 -49.09 -30.28 -65.79
CA GLU A 173 -50.28 -30.90 -65.18
C GLU A 173 -51.44 -31.11 -66.19
N LEU A 174 -51.28 -30.64 -67.43
CA LEU A 174 -52.29 -30.69 -68.50
C LEU A 174 -51.87 -31.61 -69.68
N ASP A 175 -50.86 -32.45 -69.49
CA ASP A 175 -50.35 -33.45 -70.42
C ASP A 175 -50.27 -34.81 -69.70
#